data_AF-A0A7K3AL29-F1
#
_entry.id   AF-A0A7K3AL29-F1
#
_cell.length_a   1.000
_cell.length_b   1.000
_cell.length_c   1.000
_cell.angle_alpha   90.00
_cell.angle_beta   90.00
_cell.angle_gamma   90.00
#
_symmetry.space_group_name_H-M   'P 1'
#
loop_
_entity.id
_entity.type
_entity.pdbx_description
1 polymer ?
#
loop_
_entity_poly.entity_id
_entity_poly.type
_entity_poly.pdbx_seq_one_letter_code
_entity_poly.pdbx_strand_id
1 'polypeptide(L)'
;MDAGVAAVLGATVGVVGTLGTAVFTYAAARRQARDAGVVEHGHWLRERRHERYIAFLDGLGAWDTVLDQVWEPLGNYRRDPAAGRADLLAVLRALEDRYDDLVALEERVALVGPSGAAHAAEHTRRTYRVLFDVIHHAATERQPIPETEVEATLGHAQEVAGEFRKVSRKVIETPPGVQKRL
;
A
#
# COMPACT_ATOMS: atom_id res chain seq x y z
N MET A 1 22.04 75.80 -2.70
CA MET A 1 20.86 75.30 -3.43
C MET A 1 20.86 73.76 -3.44
N ASP A 2 21.30 73.14 -2.35
CA ASP A 2 21.78 71.74 -2.37
C ASP A 2 20.75 70.75 -1.80
N ALA A 3 19.78 71.24 -1.01
CA ALA A 3 18.74 70.43 -0.38
C ALA A 3 17.76 69.79 -1.39
N GLY A 4 17.47 70.47 -2.51
CA GLY A 4 16.54 69.96 -3.53
C GLY A 4 17.14 68.82 -4.36
N VAL A 5 18.44 68.89 -4.68
CA VAL A 5 19.14 67.84 -5.43
C VAL A 5 19.33 66.59 -4.58
N ALA A 6 19.66 66.77 -3.29
CA ALA A 6 19.74 65.66 -2.33
C ALA A 6 18.39 64.94 -2.15
N ALA A 7 17.27 65.68 -2.13
CA ALA A 7 15.93 65.11 -2.03
C ALA A 7 15.54 64.26 -3.25
N VAL A 8 15.87 64.72 -4.46
CA VAL A 8 15.58 63.98 -5.71
C VAL A 8 16.46 62.74 -5.84
N LEU A 9 17.74 62.83 -5.46
CA LEU A 9 18.65 61.67 -5.43
C LEU A 9 18.25 60.64 -4.36
N GLY A 10 17.82 61.09 -3.18
CA GLY A 10 17.30 60.20 -2.14
C GLY A 10 16.02 59.48 -2.57
N ALA A 11 15.09 60.20 -3.21
CA ALA A 11 13.83 59.63 -3.70
C ALA A 11 14.05 58.60 -4.83
N THR A 12 14.97 58.87 -5.75
CA THR A 12 15.28 57.94 -6.85
C THR A 12 15.96 56.65 -6.36
N VAL A 13 16.91 56.74 -5.43
CA VAL A 13 17.52 55.56 -4.79
C VAL A 13 16.49 54.76 -3.99
N GLY A 14 15.57 55.44 -3.29
CA GLY A 14 14.48 54.78 -2.56
C GLY A 14 13.53 53.98 -3.46
N VAL A 15 13.14 54.55 -4.61
CA VAL A 15 12.27 53.87 -5.58
C VAL A 15 12.97 52.68 -6.24
N VAL A 16 14.23 52.82 -6.64
CA VAL A 16 15.02 51.71 -7.22
C VAL A 16 15.25 50.59 -6.21
N GLY A 17 15.55 50.93 -4.95
CA GLY A 17 15.70 49.95 -3.86
C GLY A 17 14.40 49.19 -3.59
N THR A 18 13.26 49.87 -3.63
CA THR A 18 11.94 49.26 -3.42
C THR A 18 11.54 48.34 -4.58
N LEU A 19 11.76 48.76 -5.83
CA LEU A 19 11.50 47.94 -7.02
C LEU A 19 12.40 46.71 -7.08
N GLY A 20 13.70 46.85 -6.77
CA GLY A 20 14.62 45.72 -6.67
C GLY A 20 14.17 44.72 -5.62
N THR A 21 13.81 45.20 -4.42
CA THR A 21 13.30 44.36 -3.33
C THR A 21 12.00 43.66 -3.70
N ALA A 22 11.09 44.33 -4.42
CA ALA A 22 9.82 43.73 -4.88
C ALA A 22 10.06 42.58 -5.87
N VAL A 23 11.00 42.73 -6.81
CA VAL A 23 11.35 41.66 -7.76
C VAL A 23 12.00 40.47 -7.05
N PHE A 24 12.92 40.72 -6.12
CA PHE A 24 13.54 39.66 -5.32
C PHE A 24 12.51 38.92 -4.45
N THR A 25 11.61 39.66 -3.79
CA THR A 25 10.54 39.08 -2.96
C THR A 25 9.59 38.24 -3.80
N TYR A 26 9.21 38.72 -4.99
CA TYR A 26 8.36 37.96 -5.92
C TYR A 26 9.04 36.67 -6.41
N ALA A 27 10.32 36.74 -6.79
CA ALA A 27 11.08 35.58 -7.23
C ALA A 27 11.27 34.53 -6.10
N ALA A 28 11.51 35.00 -4.87
CA ALA A 28 11.60 34.15 -3.68
C ALA A 28 10.25 33.50 -3.37
N ALA A 29 9.16 34.26 -3.35
CA ALA A 29 7.81 33.74 -3.12
C ALA A 29 7.41 32.69 -4.18
N ARG A 30 7.78 32.90 -5.45
CA ARG A 30 7.51 31.93 -6.52
C ARG A 30 8.30 30.63 -6.37
N ARG A 31 9.55 30.69 -5.90
CA ARG A 31 10.34 29.49 -5.58
C ARG A 31 9.75 28.78 -4.37
N GLN A 32 9.45 29.52 -3.31
CA GLN A 32 8.85 28.99 -2.09
C GLN A 32 7.49 28.32 -2.35
N ALA A 33 6.64 28.88 -3.22
CA ALA A 33 5.38 28.26 -3.62
C ALA A 33 5.57 26.95 -4.40
N ARG A 34 6.61 26.87 -5.24
CA ARG A 34 6.96 25.63 -5.96
C ARG A 34 7.50 24.57 -5.00
N ASP A 35 8.39 24.95 -4.11
CA ASP A 35 8.99 24.05 -3.12
C ASP A 35 7.92 23.53 -2.15
N ALA A 36 7.00 24.40 -1.71
CA ALA A 36 5.85 24.02 -0.90
C ALA A 36 4.95 23.00 -1.63
N GLY A 37 4.64 23.22 -2.91
CA GLY A 37 3.82 22.29 -3.69
C GLY A 37 4.47 20.91 -3.87
N VAL A 38 5.79 20.85 -4.04
CA VAL A 38 6.52 19.56 -4.14
C VAL A 38 6.48 18.80 -2.81
N VAL A 39 6.68 19.52 -1.69
CA VAL A 39 6.63 18.93 -0.35
C VAL A 39 5.22 18.44 -0.02
N GLU A 40 4.20 19.25 -0.27
CA GLU A 40 2.79 18.90 -0.05
C GLU A 40 2.38 17.67 -0.89
N HIS A 41 2.73 17.65 -2.17
CA HIS A 41 2.47 16.49 -3.02
C HIS A 41 3.17 15.22 -2.51
N GLY A 42 4.41 15.35 -2.01
CA GLY A 42 5.15 14.24 -1.40
C GLY A 42 4.48 13.70 -0.13
N HIS A 43 3.99 14.59 0.74
CA HIS A 43 3.23 14.20 1.92
C HIS A 43 1.91 13.52 1.56
N TRP A 44 1.16 14.10 0.61
CA TRP A 44 -0.09 13.52 0.12
C TRP A 44 0.11 12.11 -0.44
N LEU A 45 1.15 11.90 -1.24
CA LEU A 45 1.46 10.58 -1.81
C LEU A 45 1.88 9.57 -0.74
N ARG A 46 2.64 9.99 0.27
CA ARG A 46 3.02 9.11 1.40
C ARG A 46 1.79 8.67 2.18
N GLU A 47 0.88 9.58 2.48
CA GLU A 47 -0.36 9.25 3.22
C GLU A 47 -1.21 8.27 2.42
N ARG A 48 -1.40 8.52 1.12
CA ARG A 48 -2.11 7.58 0.23
C ARG A 48 -1.48 6.19 0.22
N ARG A 49 -0.15 6.10 0.14
CA ARG A 49 0.54 4.79 0.20
C ARG A 49 0.30 4.09 1.53
N HIS A 50 0.43 4.82 2.63
CA HIS A 50 0.22 4.28 3.97
C HIS A 50 -1.19 3.70 4.13
N GLU A 51 -2.23 4.46 3.75
CA GLU A 51 -3.62 4.01 3.74
C GLU A 51 -3.80 2.71 2.93
N ARG A 52 -3.21 2.62 1.72
CA ARG A 52 -3.35 1.43 0.86
C ARG A 52 -2.60 0.22 1.39
N TYR A 53 -1.40 0.43 1.95
CA TYR A 53 -0.62 -0.67 2.50
C TYR A 53 -1.27 -1.27 3.75
N ILE A 54 -1.81 -0.42 4.63
CA ILE A 54 -2.59 -0.89 5.78
C ILE A 54 -3.81 -1.69 5.30
N ALA A 55 -4.60 -1.14 4.37
CA ALA A 55 -5.79 -1.83 3.89
C ALA A 55 -5.48 -3.20 3.28
N PHE A 56 -4.36 -3.34 2.56
CA PHE A 56 -3.92 -4.63 2.03
C PHE A 56 -3.53 -5.61 3.15
N LEU A 57 -2.78 -5.16 4.16
CA LEU A 57 -2.42 -5.99 5.31
C LEU A 57 -3.65 -6.42 6.13
N ASP A 58 -4.62 -5.54 6.31
CA ASP A 58 -5.89 -5.85 6.98
C ASP A 58 -6.69 -6.88 6.18
N GLY A 59 -6.68 -6.78 4.84
CA GLY A 59 -7.26 -7.78 3.95
C GLY A 59 -6.63 -9.16 4.11
N LEU A 60 -5.30 -9.24 4.25
CA LEU A 60 -4.60 -10.51 4.50
C LEU A 60 -5.00 -11.10 5.85
N GLY A 61 -5.06 -10.27 6.91
CA GLY A 61 -5.50 -10.73 8.23
C GLY A 61 -6.96 -11.20 8.25
N ALA A 62 -7.83 -10.55 7.48
CA ALA A 62 -9.21 -10.98 7.31
C ALA A 62 -9.31 -12.32 6.58
N TRP A 63 -8.45 -12.55 5.59
CA TRP A 63 -8.36 -13.82 4.88
C TRP A 63 -7.85 -14.94 5.81
N ASP A 64 -6.80 -14.69 6.59
CA ASP A 64 -6.28 -15.63 7.60
C ASP A 64 -7.36 -16.03 8.62
N THR A 65 -8.17 -15.05 9.07
CA THR A 65 -9.28 -15.30 10.00
C THR A 65 -10.34 -16.25 9.42
N VAL A 66 -10.58 -16.20 8.11
CA VAL A 66 -11.51 -17.11 7.42
C VAL A 66 -10.83 -18.46 7.18
N LEU A 67 -9.54 -18.48 6.88
CA LEU A 67 -8.78 -19.71 6.72
C LEU A 67 -8.82 -20.57 8.00
N ASP A 68 -8.66 -19.97 9.17
CA ASP A 68 -8.73 -20.69 10.45
C ASP A 68 -10.08 -21.42 10.65
N GLN A 69 -11.14 -20.94 10.01
CA GLN A 69 -12.48 -21.53 10.06
C GLN A 69 -12.65 -22.71 9.09
N VAL A 70 -11.69 -23.00 8.21
CA VAL A 70 -11.78 -24.11 7.24
C VAL A 70 -11.69 -25.47 7.94
N TRP A 71 -10.91 -25.57 9.01
CA TRP A 71 -10.52 -26.86 9.59
C TRP A 71 -11.68 -27.67 10.18
N GLU A 72 -12.59 -27.02 10.89
CA GLU A 72 -13.74 -27.70 11.51
C GLU A 72 -14.75 -28.21 10.46
N PRO A 73 -15.26 -27.38 9.52
CA PRO A 73 -16.14 -27.85 8.44
C PRO A 73 -15.49 -28.93 7.58
N LEU A 74 -14.19 -28.82 7.32
CA LEU A 74 -13.45 -29.85 6.60
C LEU A 74 -13.40 -31.17 7.37
N GLY A 75 -13.13 -31.13 8.68
CA GLY A 75 -13.13 -32.31 9.54
C GLY A 75 -14.52 -32.97 9.59
N ASN A 76 -15.58 -32.16 9.66
CA ASN A 76 -16.96 -32.64 9.61
C ASN A 76 -17.29 -33.27 8.25
N TYR A 77 -16.90 -32.64 7.14
CA TYR A 77 -17.08 -33.17 5.78
C TYR A 77 -16.35 -34.51 5.57
N ARG A 78 -15.15 -34.68 6.14
CA ARG A 78 -14.41 -35.95 6.08
C ARG A 78 -15.11 -37.07 6.85
N ARG A 79 -15.72 -36.76 8.00
CA ARG A 79 -16.44 -37.73 8.83
C ARG A 79 -17.79 -38.11 8.21
N ASP A 80 -18.53 -37.11 7.74
CA ASP A 80 -19.83 -37.27 7.08
C ASP A 80 -19.96 -36.25 5.93
N PRO A 81 -19.71 -36.67 4.67
CA PRO A 81 -19.81 -35.78 3.53
C PRO A 81 -21.21 -35.23 3.28
N ALA A 82 -22.28 -35.91 3.73
CA ALA A 82 -23.64 -35.43 3.54
C ALA A 82 -23.97 -34.29 4.52
N ALA A 83 -23.51 -34.41 5.76
CA ALA A 83 -23.72 -33.40 6.79
C ALA A 83 -22.77 -32.20 6.65
N GLY A 84 -21.47 -32.42 6.38
CA GLY A 84 -20.45 -31.36 6.41
C GLY A 84 -20.31 -30.54 5.12
N ARG A 85 -20.98 -30.92 4.02
CA ARG A 85 -20.81 -30.27 2.71
C ARG A 85 -21.30 -28.82 2.68
N ALA A 86 -22.44 -28.54 3.34
CA ALA A 86 -23.01 -27.20 3.34
C ALA A 86 -22.08 -26.19 4.04
N ASP A 87 -21.57 -26.57 5.21
CA ASP A 87 -20.66 -25.75 6.00
C ASP A 87 -19.33 -25.52 5.29
N LEU A 88 -18.75 -26.57 4.69
CA LEU A 88 -17.52 -26.46 3.93
C LEU A 88 -17.67 -25.54 2.72
N LEU A 89 -18.78 -25.66 1.97
CA LEU A 89 -19.05 -24.75 0.84
C LEU A 89 -19.27 -23.30 1.29
N ALA A 90 -19.86 -23.08 2.46
CA ALA A 90 -20.05 -21.73 3.00
C ALA A 90 -18.71 -21.07 3.33
N VAL A 91 -17.78 -21.80 3.97
CA VAL A 91 -16.45 -21.27 4.27
C VAL A 91 -15.61 -21.07 3.02
N LEU A 92 -15.66 -22.00 2.05
CA LEU A 92 -14.95 -21.83 0.78
C LEU A 92 -15.40 -20.58 0.01
N ARG A 93 -16.71 -20.30 -0.01
CA ARG A 93 -17.24 -19.06 -0.60
C ARG A 93 -16.75 -17.82 0.15
N ALA A 94 -16.77 -17.85 1.49
CA ALA A 94 -16.23 -16.74 2.26
C ALA A 94 -14.74 -16.52 1.95
N LEU A 95 -13.97 -17.59 1.77
CA LEU A 95 -12.54 -17.51 1.41
C LEU A 95 -12.33 -16.95 -0.01
N GLU A 96 -13.21 -17.30 -0.94
CA GLU A 96 -13.25 -16.74 -2.30
C GLU A 96 -13.58 -15.25 -2.29
N ASP A 97 -14.62 -14.84 -1.56
CA ASP A 97 -15.00 -13.42 -1.39
C ASP A 97 -13.84 -12.60 -0.82
N ARG A 98 -13.12 -13.13 0.19
CA ARG A 98 -11.94 -12.46 0.75
C ARG A 98 -10.77 -12.41 -0.23
N TYR A 99 -10.64 -13.42 -1.08
CA TYR A 99 -9.62 -13.42 -2.11
C TYR A 99 -9.87 -12.33 -3.17
N ASP A 100 -11.13 -12.14 -3.57
CA ASP A 100 -11.51 -11.07 -4.50
C ASP A 100 -11.27 -9.67 -3.89
N ASP A 101 -11.56 -9.49 -2.60
CA ASP A 101 -11.20 -8.28 -1.86
C ASP A 101 -9.68 -8.03 -1.92
N LEU A 102 -8.86 -9.07 -1.74
CA LEU A 102 -7.39 -8.99 -1.82
C LEU A 102 -6.90 -8.58 -3.21
N VAL A 103 -7.53 -9.06 -4.29
CA VAL A 103 -7.23 -8.63 -5.66
C VAL A 103 -7.46 -7.11 -5.79
N ALA A 104 -8.62 -6.62 -5.37
CA ALA A 104 -8.94 -5.20 -5.45
C ALA A 104 -8.01 -4.33 -4.59
N LEU A 105 -7.54 -4.84 -3.45
CA LEU A 105 -6.58 -4.14 -2.59
C LEU A 105 -5.17 -4.12 -3.21
N GLU A 106 -4.74 -5.20 -3.85
CA GLU A 106 -3.45 -5.28 -4.56
C GLU A 106 -3.38 -4.25 -5.71
N GLU A 107 -4.43 -4.14 -6.51
CA GLU A 107 -4.50 -3.13 -7.60
C GLU A 107 -4.35 -1.71 -7.07
N ARG A 108 -4.94 -1.42 -5.90
CA ARG A 108 -4.80 -0.10 -5.25
C ARG A 108 -3.38 0.15 -4.77
N VAL A 109 -2.69 -0.89 -4.29
CA VAL A 109 -1.26 -0.81 -3.94
C VAL A 109 -0.43 -0.54 -5.19
N ALA A 110 -0.71 -1.22 -6.30
CA ALA A 110 -0.01 -1.02 -7.57
C ALA A 110 -0.18 0.40 -8.14
N LEU A 111 -1.35 1.03 -7.91
CA LEU A 111 -1.63 2.39 -8.38
C LEU A 111 -0.79 3.47 -7.68
N VAL A 112 -0.54 3.33 -6.37
CA VAL A 112 0.11 4.38 -5.55
C VAL A 112 1.53 4.03 -5.11
N GLY A 113 1.86 2.75 -5.07
CA GLY A 113 3.14 2.23 -4.58
C GLY A 113 4.24 2.31 -5.64
N PRO A 114 5.52 2.36 -5.22
CA PRO A 114 6.63 2.11 -6.12
C PRO A 114 6.62 0.63 -6.57
N SER A 115 7.30 0.34 -7.68
CA SER A 115 7.38 -1.00 -8.28
C SER A 115 7.69 -2.12 -7.29
N GLY A 116 8.65 -1.89 -6.37
CA GLY A 116 9.00 -2.88 -5.34
C GLY A 116 7.85 -3.23 -4.40
N ALA A 117 7.02 -2.26 -4.00
CA ALA A 117 5.85 -2.54 -3.15
C ALA A 117 4.73 -3.21 -3.94
N ALA A 118 4.51 -2.81 -5.20
CA ALA A 118 3.54 -3.44 -6.09
C ALA A 118 3.89 -4.91 -6.34
N HIS A 119 5.14 -5.22 -6.69
CA HIS A 119 5.60 -6.60 -6.89
C HIS A 119 5.49 -7.44 -5.61
N ALA A 120 5.80 -6.88 -4.44
CA ALA A 120 5.66 -7.60 -3.18
C ALA A 120 4.18 -7.90 -2.86
N ALA A 121 3.25 -6.98 -3.15
CA ALA A 121 1.82 -7.22 -2.98
C ALA A 121 1.30 -8.29 -3.96
N GLU A 122 1.67 -8.20 -5.23
CA GLU A 122 1.34 -9.18 -6.27
C GLU A 122 1.85 -10.58 -5.90
N HIS A 123 3.11 -10.68 -5.47
CA HIS A 123 3.71 -11.93 -5.03
C HIS A 123 2.94 -12.52 -3.83
N THR A 124 2.62 -11.68 -2.83
CA THR A 124 1.80 -12.09 -1.68
C THR A 124 0.46 -12.66 -2.14
N ARG A 125 -0.30 -11.92 -2.96
CA ARG A 125 -1.60 -12.36 -3.45
C ARG A 125 -1.51 -13.68 -4.23
N ARG A 126 -0.47 -13.86 -5.06
CA ARG A 126 -0.26 -15.12 -5.79
C ARG A 126 -0.03 -16.29 -4.85
N THR A 127 0.73 -16.13 -3.78
CA THR A 127 0.94 -17.20 -2.80
C THR A 127 -0.35 -17.56 -2.07
N TYR A 128 -1.16 -16.57 -1.69
CA TYR A 128 -2.49 -16.81 -1.12
C TYR A 128 -3.44 -17.49 -2.12
N ARG A 129 -3.28 -17.24 -3.43
CA ARG A 129 -4.04 -17.96 -4.46
C ARG A 129 -3.71 -19.45 -4.49
N VAL A 130 -2.42 -19.78 -4.45
CA VAL A 130 -1.97 -21.18 -4.42
C VAL A 130 -2.57 -21.90 -3.21
N LEU A 131 -2.54 -21.25 -2.04
CA LEU A 131 -3.15 -21.79 -0.83
C LEU A 131 -4.67 -22.01 -0.98
N PHE A 132 -5.39 -21.03 -1.52
CA PHE A 132 -6.81 -21.16 -1.84
C PHE A 132 -7.07 -22.33 -2.79
N ASP A 133 -6.30 -22.45 -3.87
CA ASP A 133 -6.46 -23.50 -4.87
C ASP A 133 -6.21 -24.90 -4.27
N VAL A 134 -5.19 -25.06 -3.40
CA VAL A 134 -4.93 -26.32 -2.67
C VAL A 134 -6.13 -26.72 -1.82
N ILE A 135 -6.66 -25.78 -1.03
CA ILE A 135 -7.81 -26.04 -0.14
C ILE A 135 -9.06 -26.37 -0.96
N HIS A 136 -9.33 -25.57 -1.99
CA HIS A 136 -10.50 -25.74 -2.85
C HIS A 136 -10.45 -27.06 -3.62
N HIS A 137 -9.29 -27.41 -4.19
CA HIS A 137 -9.09 -28.67 -4.89
C HIS A 137 -9.30 -29.87 -3.97
N ALA A 138 -8.68 -29.87 -2.79
CA ALA A 138 -8.81 -30.98 -1.87
C ALA A 138 -10.24 -31.13 -1.31
N ALA A 139 -10.96 -30.03 -1.11
CA ALA A 139 -12.37 -30.04 -0.74
C ALA A 139 -13.31 -30.56 -1.85
N THR A 140 -13.01 -30.26 -3.12
CA THR A 140 -13.86 -30.66 -4.26
C THR A 140 -13.59 -32.09 -4.73
N GLU A 141 -12.33 -32.55 -4.70
CA GLU A 141 -11.95 -33.89 -5.15
C GLU A 141 -12.09 -34.99 -4.08
N ARG A 142 -12.58 -34.64 -2.88
CA ARG A 142 -12.67 -35.56 -1.73
C ARG A 142 -11.33 -36.19 -1.35
N GLN A 143 -10.22 -35.52 -1.68
CA GLN A 143 -8.91 -35.96 -1.27
C GLN A 143 -8.64 -35.50 0.16
N PRO A 144 -7.88 -36.27 0.95
CA PRO A 144 -7.39 -35.77 2.22
C PRO A 144 -6.51 -34.55 1.93
N ILE A 145 -6.92 -33.37 2.39
CA ILE A 145 -6.05 -32.18 2.41
C ILE A 145 -4.76 -32.56 3.14
N PRO A 146 -3.61 -32.54 2.46
CA PRO A 146 -2.32 -32.78 3.09
C PRO A 146 -2.02 -31.62 4.03
N GLU A 147 -2.30 -31.82 5.32
CA GLU A 147 -2.13 -30.83 6.39
C GLU A 147 -0.73 -30.20 6.34
N THR A 148 0.29 -31.02 6.12
CA THR A 148 1.68 -30.56 5.95
C THR A 148 1.89 -29.66 4.73
N GLU A 149 1.17 -29.86 3.63
CA GLU A 149 1.28 -29.02 2.43
C GLU A 149 0.54 -27.70 2.63
N VAL A 150 -0.61 -27.72 3.30
CA VAL A 150 -1.33 -26.49 3.64
C VAL A 150 -0.56 -25.67 4.67
N GLU A 151 -0.01 -26.31 5.71
CA GLU A 151 0.86 -25.64 6.68
C GLU A 151 2.11 -25.05 6.01
N ALA A 152 2.77 -25.81 5.13
CA ALA A 152 3.93 -25.31 4.39
C ALA A 152 3.57 -24.11 3.50
N THR A 153 2.44 -24.19 2.79
CA THR A 153 1.96 -23.12 1.90
C THR A 153 1.51 -21.90 2.68
N LEU A 154 0.85 -22.08 3.84
CA LEU A 154 0.48 -21.01 4.76
C LEU A 154 1.72 -20.34 5.36
N GLY A 155 2.71 -21.13 5.81
CA GLY A 155 3.98 -20.59 6.30
C GLY A 155 4.68 -19.74 5.25
N HIS A 156 4.70 -20.19 3.99
CA HIS A 156 5.24 -19.41 2.88
C HIS A 156 4.41 -18.15 2.59
N ALA A 157 3.09 -18.23 2.64
CA ALA A 157 2.19 -17.08 2.46
C ALA A 157 2.44 -15.99 3.53
N GLN A 158 2.61 -16.41 4.79
CA GLN A 158 2.94 -15.52 5.91
C GLN A 158 4.34 -14.91 5.78
N GLU A 159 5.32 -15.69 5.32
CA GLU A 159 6.67 -15.19 5.03
C GLU A 159 6.64 -14.08 3.97
N VAL A 160 5.96 -14.32 2.85
CA VAL A 160 5.85 -13.34 1.76
C VAL A 160 5.08 -12.09 2.19
N ALA A 161 4.02 -12.24 2.99
CA ALA A 161 3.33 -11.10 3.60
C ALA A 161 4.26 -10.29 4.53
N GLY A 162 5.17 -10.97 5.24
CA GLY A 162 6.24 -10.35 6.01
C GLY A 162 7.20 -9.53 5.15
N GLU A 163 7.56 -10.02 3.97
CA GLU A 163 8.38 -9.27 3.00
C GLU A 163 7.66 -8.03 2.47
N PHE A 164 6.35 -8.13 2.14
CA PHE A 164 5.56 -6.94 1.79
C PHE A 164 5.56 -5.90 2.92
N ARG A 165 5.43 -6.33 4.18
CA ARG A 165 5.52 -5.44 5.36
C ARG A 165 6.89 -4.75 5.47
N LYS A 166 7.99 -5.47 5.21
CA LYS A 166 9.35 -4.88 5.22
C LYS A 166 9.51 -3.83 4.12
N VAL A 167 9.07 -4.15 2.90
CA VAL A 167 9.16 -3.24 1.74
C VAL A 167 8.30 -1.99 1.95
N SER A 168 7.04 -2.16 2.37
CA SER A 168 6.11 -1.05 2.62
C SER A 168 6.63 -0.10 3.70
N ARG A 169 7.15 -0.64 4.82
CA ARG A 169 7.80 0.16 5.87
C ARG A 169 8.97 0.98 5.32
N LYS A 170 9.87 0.36 4.56
CA LYS A 170 11.01 1.05 3.93
C LYS A 170 10.56 2.21 3.04
N VAL A 171 9.48 2.02 2.28
CA VAL A 171 8.92 3.07 1.41
C VAL A 171 8.36 4.25 2.21
N ILE A 172 7.70 3.99 3.35
CA ILE A 172 7.14 5.04 4.21
C ILE A 172 8.25 5.83 4.92
N GLU A 173 9.27 5.14 5.45
CA GLU A 173 10.39 5.72 6.18
C GLU A 173 11.34 6.55 5.30
N THR A 174 11.40 6.26 3.99
CA THR A 174 12.30 6.97 3.07
C THR A 174 11.82 8.42 2.82
N PRO A 175 12.68 9.45 2.99
CA PRO A 175 12.33 10.85 2.71
C PRO A 175 12.02 11.11 1.23
N PRO A 176 11.17 12.10 0.91
CA PRO A 176 10.90 12.50 -0.48
C PRO A 176 12.20 13.07 -1.09
N GLY A 177 12.64 12.51 -2.22
CA GLY A 177 13.80 13.00 -2.98
C GLY A 177 15.01 12.05 -3.07
N VAL A 178 15.07 10.98 -2.26
CA VAL A 178 16.18 10.00 -2.27
C VAL A 178 15.91 8.82 -3.23
N GLN A 179 14.68 8.68 -3.74
CA GLN A 179 14.23 7.50 -4.50
C GLN A 179 14.82 7.35 -5.92
N LYS A 180 15.70 8.24 -6.41
CA LYS A 180 16.29 8.14 -7.76
C LYS A 180 17.37 7.05 -7.93
N ARG A 181 17.64 6.21 -6.92
CA ARG A 181 18.65 5.14 -6.99
C ARG A 181 18.21 3.90 -6.21
N LEU A 182 17.12 3.25 -6.61
CA LEU A 182 16.84 1.85 -6.26
C LEU A 182 16.24 1.16 -7.48
#